data_AF-A0AAV9LXQ6-F1
#
_entry.id   AF-A0AAV9LXQ6-F1
#
_cell.length_a   1.000
_cell.length_b   1.000
_cell.length_c   1.000
_cell.angle_alpha   90.00
_cell.angle_beta   90.00
_cell.angle_gamma   90.00
#
_symmetry.space_group_name_H-M   'P 1'
#
loop_
_entity.id
_entity.type
_entity.pdbx_description
1 polymer ?
#
loop_
_entity_poly.entity_id
_entity_poly.type
_entity_poly.pdbx_seq_one_letter_code
_entity_poly.pdbx_strand_id
1 'polypeptide(L)'
;MGSIFGEWPSIDPHNFSQLRPSDPSTPSRMTPVTYRPTHDRTLPPPNQVISSEAKNILLRHLEQRAEEKLRPKRAAAENLAPEHGSKHLKVSN
;
A
#
# COMPACT_ATOMS: atom_id res chain seq x y z
N MET A 1 -18.16 35.27 -10.53
CA MET A 1 -17.12 35.22 -9.48
C MET A 1 -16.80 33.76 -9.24
N GLY A 2 -15.60 33.29 -9.58
CA GLY A 2 -15.21 31.89 -9.37
C GLY A 2 -14.92 31.59 -7.91
N SER A 3 -15.32 30.42 -7.43
CA SER A 3 -15.05 29.94 -6.07
C SER A 3 -13.55 29.89 -5.79
N ILE A 4 -13.10 30.43 -4.66
CA ILE A 4 -11.68 30.45 -4.22
C ILE A 4 -11.08 29.04 -4.06
N PHE A 5 -11.92 28.01 -4.01
CA PHE A 5 -11.53 26.62 -3.81
C PHE A 5 -11.60 25.75 -5.09
N GLY A 6 -11.94 26.34 -6.24
CA GLY A 6 -12.15 25.58 -7.47
C GLY A 6 -13.31 24.58 -7.36
N GLU A 7 -13.40 23.68 -8.35
CA GLU A 7 -14.36 22.58 -8.36
C GLU A 7 -13.73 21.33 -7.72
N TRP A 8 -14.42 20.73 -6.75
CA TRP A 8 -13.99 19.47 -6.13
C TRP A 8 -14.34 18.28 -7.03
N PRO A 9 -13.56 17.19 -7.00
CA PRO A 9 -13.88 16.00 -7.78
C PRO A 9 -15.23 15.42 -7.37
N SER A 10 -16.08 15.20 -8.37
CA SER A 10 -17.38 14.57 -8.22
C SER A 10 -17.45 13.35 -9.14
N ILE A 11 -17.71 12.18 -8.56
CA ILE A 11 -17.94 10.94 -9.33
C ILE A 11 -19.31 10.99 -10.01
N ASP A 12 -20.32 11.48 -9.28
CA ASP A 12 -21.67 11.76 -9.79
C ASP A 12 -22.21 13.01 -9.05
N PRO A 13 -22.51 14.11 -9.78
CA PRO A 13 -23.09 15.33 -9.20
C PRO A 13 -24.39 15.11 -8.41
N HIS A 14 -25.11 14.02 -8.67
CA HIS A 14 -26.38 13.74 -8.02
C HIS A 14 -26.25 13.09 -6.64
N ASN A 15 -25.10 12.49 -6.30
CA ASN A 15 -24.88 11.70 -5.06
C ASN A 15 -25.38 12.38 -3.77
N PHE A 16 -25.21 13.70 -3.67
CA PHE A 16 -25.56 14.47 -2.47
C PHE A 16 -26.61 15.56 -2.73
N SER A 17 -27.08 15.68 -3.97
CA SER A 17 -28.00 16.75 -4.40
C SER A 17 -29.38 16.68 -3.70
N GLN A 18 -29.80 15.48 -3.30
CA GLN A 18 -31.13 15.22 -2.73
C GLN A 18 -31.12 15.07 -1.21
N LEU A 19 -29.95 15.00 -0.59
CA LEU A 19 -29.86 14.85 0.86
C LEU A 19 -30.21 16.20 1.52
N ARG A 20 -31.19 16.17 2.43
CA ARG A 20 -31.55 17.29 3.30
C ARG A 20 -31.22 16.91 4.75
N PRO A 21 -30.02 17.23 5.25
CA PRO A 21 -29.60 16.87 6.61
C PRO A 21 -30.49 17.42 7.73
N SER A 22 -31.38 18.37 7.42
CA SER A 22 -32.14 19.16 8.38
C SER A 22 -33.60 18.75 8.53
N ASP A 23 -34.10 17.79 7.77
CA ASP A 23 -35.50 17.36 7.85
C ASP A 23 -35.68 16.33 8.99
N PRO A 24 -36.31 16.71 10.12
CA PRO A 24 -36.50 15.81 11.25
C PRO A 24 -37.50 14.69 10.95
N SER A 25 -38.30 14.81 9.88
CA SER A 25 -39.23 13.75 9.43
C SER A 25 -38.53 12.64 8.65
N THR A 26 -37.30 12.88 8.20
CA THR A 26 -36.48 11.92 7.47
C THR A 26 -35.22 11.59 8.27
N PRO A 27 -35.31 10.71 9.30
CA PRO A 27 -34.11 10.24 9.97
C PRO A 27 -33.23 9.59 8.91
N SER A 28 -32.02 10.11 8.73
CA SER A 28 -31.02 9.51 7.84
C SER A 28 -30.90 8.04 8.21
N ARG A 29 -31.44 7.13 7.37
CA ARG A 29 -31.30 5.67 7.54
C ARG A 29 -29.86 5.30 7.20
N MET A 30 -28.94 5.82 8.00
CA MET A 30 -27.50 5.68 7.83
C MET A 30 -26.95 4.49 8.59
N THR A 31 -27.81 3.73 9.27
CA THR A 31 -27.41 2.48 9.91
C THR A 31 -27.51 1.35 8.89
N PRO A 32 -26.37 0.84 8.37
CA PRO A 32 -26.40 -0.33 7.50
C PRO A 32 -26.96 -1.54 8.27
N VAL A 33 -27.71 -2.39 7.57
CA VAL A 33 -28.22 -3.63 8.14
C VAL A 33 -27.06 -4.60 8.35
N THR A 34 -27.03 -5.29 9.49
CA THR A 34 -26.03 -6.32 9.75
C THR A 34 -26.23 -7.50 8.80
N TYR A 35 -25.22 -7.78 7.97
CA TYR A 35 -25.22 -8.92 7.07
C TYR A 35 -25.25 -10.25 7.85
N ARG A 36 -26.15 -11.16 7.47
CA ARG A 36 -26.26 -12.52 8.02
C ARG A 36 -26.06 -13.56 6.92
N PRO A 37 -24.92 -14.26 6.88
CA PRO A 37 -24.69 -15.31 5.90
C PRO A 37 -25.71 -16.45 6.06
N THR A 38 -26.36 -16.86 4.97
CA THR A 38 -27.32 -17.98 4.94
C THR A 38 -26.74 -19.28 4.39
N HIS A 39 -25.50 -19.24 3.88
CA HIS A 39 -24.82 -20.36 3.27
C HIS A 39 -23.65 -20.77 4.16
N ASP A 40 -23.51 -22.07 4.41
CA ASP A 40 -22.35 -22.60 5.10
C ASP A 40 -21.18 -22.61 4.11
N ARG A 41 -20.36 -21.55 4.16
CA ARG A 41 -19.18 -21.33 3.32
C ARG A 41 -19.48 -21.38 1.82
N THR A 42 -19.64 -20.19 1.25
CA THR A 42 -19.49 -19.90 -0.18
C THR A 42 -18.77 -20.99 -0.97
N LEU A 43 -19.49 -21.64 -1.88
CA LEU A 43 -18.94 -22.32 -3.05
C LEU A 43 -17.94 -21.39 -3.78
N PRO A 44 -16.76 -21.85 -4.22
CA PRO A 44 -15.93 -22.96 -3.73
C PRO A 44 -15.14 -22.53 -2.47
N PRO A 45 -14.51 -23.48 -1.74
CA PRO A 45 -13.57 -23.13 -0.68
C PRO A 45 -12.56 -22.09 -1.19
N PRO A 46 -12.10 -21.16 -0.33
CA PRO A 46 -11.12 -20.15 -0.72
C PRO A 46 -9.96 -20.83 -1.46
N ASN A 47 -9.70 -20.39 -2.70
CA ASN A 47 -8.66 -20.99 -3.54
C ASN A 47 -7.25 -20.78 -2.98
N GLN A 48 -7.11 -19.97 -1.93
CA GLN A 48 -5.86 -19.64 -1.27
C GLN A 48 -6.09 -19.46 0.23
N VAL A 49 -5.06 -19.76 1.01
CA VAL A 49 -5.05 -19.62 2.48
C VAL A 49 -3.88 -18.74 2.88
N ILE A 50 -4.13 -17.76 3.76
CA ILE A 50 -3.07 -16.96 4.36
C ILE A 50 -2.37 -17.82 5.41
N SER A 51 -1.08 -18.06 5.21
CA SER A 51 -0.25 -18.87 6.13
C SER A 51 0.91 -18.05 6.66
N SER A 52 1.24 -18.24 7.94
CA SER A 52 2.42 -17.65 8.55
C SER A 52 3.63 -18.58 8.40
N GLU A 53 4.81 -18.01 8.22
CA GLU A 53 6.04 -18.81 8.21
C GLU A 53 6.34 -19.35 9.61
N ALA A 54 6.52 -20.67 9.73
CA ALA A 54 6.79 -21.32 11.01
C ALA A 54 8.22 -21.09 11.53
N LYS A 55 9.14 -20.70 10.64
CA LYS A 55 10.56 -20.56 10.93
C LYS A 55 10.81 -19.34 11.80
N ASN A 56 11.63 -19.52 12.84
CA ASN A 56 12.11 -18.42 13.65
C ASN A 56 12.86 -17.38 12.78
N ILE A 57 12.63 -16.10 13.06
CA ILE A 57 13.18 -14.99 12.28
C ILE A 57 14.71 -14.97 12.22
N LEU A 58 15.40 -15.41 13.28
CA LEU A 58 16.87 -15.44 13.33
C LEU A 58 17.41 -16.58 12.45
N LEU A 59 16.82 -17.77 12.54
CA LEU A 59 17.20 -18.92 11.71
C LEU A 59 16.96 -18.62 10.23
N ARG A 60 15.83 -17.99 9.91
CA ARG A 60 15.54 -17.51 8.55
C ARG A 60 16.63 -16.59 8.03
N HIS A 61 17.07 -15.63 8.84
CA HIS A 61 18.11 -14.69 8.45
C HIS A 61 19.48 -15.36 8.25
N LEU A 62 19.87 -16.25 9.16
CA LEU A 62 21.15 -16.97 9.08
C LEU A 62 21.22 -17.84 7.82
N GLU A 63 20.16 -18.59 7.52
CA GLU A 63 20.11 -19.43 6.32
C GLU A 63 20.08 -18.61 5.04
N GLN A 64 19.31 -17.52 4.98
CA GLN A 64 19.33 -16.59 3.84
C GLN A 64 20.74 -16.03 3.57
N ARG A 65 21.47 -15.65 4.63
CA ARG A 65 22.85 -15.16 4.52
C ARG A 65 23.83 -16.25 4.10
N ALA A 66 23.61 -17.48 4.55
CA ALA A 66 24.41 -18.64 4.13
C ALA A 66 24.19 -18.92 2.63
N GLU A 67 22.93 -18.97 2.18
CA GLU A 67 22.58 -19.16 0.77
C GLU A 67 23.18 -18.06 -0.11
N GLU A 68 23.06 -16.79 0.29
CA GLU A 68 23.62 -15.63 -0.44
C GLU A 68 25.14 -15.78 -0.65
N LYS A 69 25.87 -16.25 0.37
CA LYS A 69 27.33 -16.50 0.28
C LYS A 69 27.69 -17.67 -0.63
N LEU A 70 26.80 -18.66 -0.76
CA LEU A 70 26.99 -19.83 -1.61
C LEU A 70 26.61 -19.56 -3.07
N ARG A 71 25.84 -18.50 -3.35
CA ARG A 71 25.57 -18.09 -4.73
C ARG A 71 26.89 -17.74 -5.42
N PRO A 72 27.28 -18.42 -6.51
CA PRO A 72 28.48 -18.07 -7.24
C PRO A 72 28.43 -16.59 -7.62
N LYS A 73 29.43 -15.82 -7.19
CA LYS A 73 29.63 -14.47 -7.72
C LYS A 73 29.74 -14.62 -9.23
N ARG A 74 28.75 -14.13 -9.99
CA ARG A 74 28.99 -13.86 -11.41
C ARG A 74 30.28 -13.05 -11.47
N ALA A 75 31.17 -13.40 -12.40
CA ALA A 75 32.40 -12.65 -12.62
C ALA A 75 32.05 -11.16 -12.65
N ALA A 76 32.77 -10.36 -11.86
CA ALA A 76 32.64 -8.92 -11.89
C ALA A 76 32.86 -8.49 -13.34
N ALA A 77 31.85 -7.86 -13.96
CA ALA A 77 32.13 -7.00 -15.09
C ALA A 77 33.13 -5.95 -14.57
N GLU A 78 34.28 -5.93 -15.22
CA GLU A 78 35.53 -5.33 -14.77
C GLU A 78 35.38 -3.92 -14.17
N ASN A 79 36.29 -3.65 -13.24
CA ASN A 79 36.72 -2.32 -12.88
C ASN A 79 36.90 -1.43 -14.12
N LEU A 80 36.15 -0.34 -14.21
CA LEU A 80 36.64 0.92 -14.78
C LEU A 80 36.39 2.02 -13.76
N ALA A 81 37.35 2.21 -12.87
CA ALA A 81 37.50 3.43 -12.08
C ALA A 81 37.96 4.59 -13.00
N PRO A 82 37.89 5.85 -12.57
CA PRO A 82 38.95 6.31 -11.67
C PRO A 82 38.45 7.15 -10.49
N GLU A 83 39.04 6.86 -9.34
CA GLU A 83 39.37 7.84 -8.30
C GLU A 83 39.80 9.18 -8.95
N HIS A 84 39.06 10.24 -8.70
CA HIS A 84 39.60 11.59 -8.74
C HIS A 84 39.22 12.30 -7.45
N GLY A 85 40.17 12.28 -6.51
CA GLY A 85 40.20 13.25 -5.43
C GLY A 85 40.29 14.66 -6.00
N SER A 86 39.53 15.58 -5.44
CA SER A 86 39.82 17.02 -5.50
C SER A 86 39.19 17.68 -4.28
N LYS A 87 40.07 17.97 -3.31
CA LYS A 87 39.82 18.90 -2.22
C LYS A 87 39.52 20.26 -2.85
N HIS A 88 38.38 20.90 -2.56
CA HIS A 88 38.39 22.34 -2.25
C HIS A 88 37.09 22.84 -1.60
N LEU A 89 37.28 23.60 -0.53
CA LEU A 89 36.33 24.53 0.07
C LEU A 89 36.05 25.74 -0.85
N LYS A 90 34.91 26.39 -0.57
CA LYS A 90 34.41 27.77 -0.87
C LYS A 90 33.23 27.79 -1.85
N VAL A 91 32.20 28.62 -1.72
CA VAL A 91 31.64 29.56 -0.70
C VAL A 91 30.32 30.07 -1.30
N SER A 92 29.37 30.50 -0.45
CA SER A 92 28.27 31.49 -0.58
C SER A 92 27.55 31.72 -1.94
N ASN A 93 26.23 31.95 -1.99
CA ASN A 93 25.44 32.98 -1.29
C ASN A 93 24.03 32.50 -0.92
#